data_AF-A0A918KVB4-F1
#
_entry.id   AF-A0A918KVB4-F1
#
_cell.length_a   1.000
_cell.length_b   1.000
_cell.length_c   1.000
_cell.angle_alpha   90.00
_cell.angle_beta   90.00
_cell.angle_gamma   90.00
#
_symmetry.space_group_name_H-M   'P 1'
#
loop_
_entity.id
_entity.type
_entity.pdbx_description
1 polymer ?
#
loop_
_entity_poly.entity_id
_entity_poly.type
_entity_poly.pdbx_seq_one_letter_code
_entity_poly.pdbx_strand_id
1 'polypeptide(L)'
;MPPDPAPGTARRAVSPLDHRVESATGHDVDTLWAHRDRGVLDEPHARLVDLHRELAKAETSVTFHRTLLHRLSSSEFPVDAALFARIGRTVAQLAEAAGERDTAAARVIAALEPIETATRSATQPDGCRALLVADQAALLAIAGGAKLHEHLLTGRMSVATASGTRIPYVHLQRLESCGLVSRDTSHPVHAGQPVASTDAGRTALAGSHRPSATAAPARGRPGAWPTTARPRR
;
A
#
# COMPACT_ATOMS: atom_id res chain seq x y z
N MET A 1 7.04 34.93 27.85
CA MET A 1 6.47 33.58 27.97
C MET A 1 6.63 32.86 26.65
N PRO A 2 7.59 31.93 26.50
CA PRO A 2 7.61 31.06 25.34
C PRO A 2 6.42 30.08 25.43
N PRO A 3 5.81 29.67 24.31
CA PRO A 3 4.77 28.66 24.31
C PRO A 3 5.35 27.30 24.72
N ASP A 4 4.55 26.57 25.49
CA ASP A 4 4.80 25.21 25.96
C ASP A 4 5.04 24.28 24.75
N PRO A 5 6.13 23.49 24.71
CA PRO A 5 6.31 22.53 23.63
C PRO A 5 5.17 21.50 23.66
N ALA A 6 4.53 21.30 22.51
CA ALA A 6 3.50 20.29 22.33
C ALA A 6 3.96 18.93 22.88
N PRO A 7 3.06 18.14 23.51
CA PRO A 7 3.42 16.85 24.08
C PRO A 7 4.08 16.00 22.99
N GLY A 8 5.38 15.74 23.18
CA GLY A 8 6.16 14.93 22.26
C GLY A 8 5.46 13.59 22.11
N THR A 9 5.24 13.19 20.85
CA THR A 9 4.83 11.84 20.51
C THR A 9 5.79 10.90 21.23
N ALA A 10 5.26 10.20 22.25
CA ALA A 10 6.02 9.20 22.98
C ALA A 10 6.47 8.18 21.94
N ARG A 11 7.72 8.30 21.50
CA ARG A 11 8.30 7.43 20.47
C ARG A 11 8.22 6.02 21.05
N ARG A 12 7.20 5.29 20.59
CA ARG A 12 6.76 4.02 21.16
C ARG A 12 7.88 3.01 20.98
N ALA A 13 7.87 1.96 21.81
CA ALA A 13 8.80 0.85 21.66
C ALA A 13 8.78 0.42 20.20
N VAL A 14 9.91 0.61 19.52
CA VAL A 14 10.10 0.28 18.11
C VAL A 14 10.12 -1.24 18.08
N SER A 15 8.98 -1.85 17.74
CA SER A 15 8.96 -3.28 17.54
C SER A 15 9.79 -3.55 16.27
N PRO A 16 10.62 -4.60 16.24
CA PRO A 16 11.36 -4.94 15.03
C PRO A 16 10.44 -5.28 13.84
N LEU A 17 9.14 -5.52 14.08
CA LEU A 17 8.15 -5.76 13.05
C LEU A 17 7.52 -4.47 12.50
N ASP A 18 7.76 -3.31 13.09
CA ASP A 18 7.14 -2.03 12.68
C ASP A 18 7.46 -1.76 11.22
N HIS A 19 8.74 -1.78 10.84
CA HIS A 19 9.16 -1.57 9.45
C HIS A 19 8.53 -2.60 8.49
N ARG A 20 8.32 -3.85 8.94
CA ARG A 20 7.71 -4.88 8.09
C ARG A 20 6.23 -4.58 7.88
N VAL A 21 5.50 -4.21 8.93
CA VAL A 21 4.11 -3.77 8.87
C VAL A 21 3.96 -2.54 7.97
N GLU A 22 4.81 -1.54 8.14
CA GLU A 22 4.79 -0.32 7.34
C GLU A 22 5.06 -0.61 5.87
N SER A 23 6.02 -1.49 5.57
CA SER A 23 6.32 -1.88 4.20
C SER A 23 5.19 -2.67 3.53
N ALA A 24 4.49 -3.53 4.29
CA ALA A 24 3.42 -4.36 3.76
C ALA A 24 2.13 -3.58 3.51
N THR A 25 1.86 -2.58 4.34
CA THR A 25 0.61 -1.80 4.34
C THR A 25 0.74 -0.43 3.67
N GLY A 26 1.97 0.08 3.52
CA GLY A 26 2.27 1.40 2.95
C GLY A 26 1.93 2.58 3.86
N HIS A 27 1.60 2.34 5.14
CA HIS A 27 1.25 3.36 6.13
C HIS A 27 2.17 3.23 7.34
N ASP A 28 2.51 4.35 7.98
CA ASP A 28 3.19 4.30 9.27
C ASP A 28 2.31 3.65 10.35
N VAL A 29 2.94 3.06 11.38
CA VAL A 29 2.21 2.33 12.43
C VAL A 29 1.21 3.22 13.18
N ASP A 30 1.55 4.48 13.43
CA ASP A 30 0.69 5.41 14.16
C ASP A 30 -0.57 5.76 13.36
N THR A 31 -0.43 5.95 12.05
CA THR A 31 -1.52 6.18 11.09
C THR A 31 -2.43 4.96 10.99
N LEU A 32 -1.86 3.75 10.95
CA LEU A 32 -2.65 2.51 10.98
C LEU A 32 -3.50 2.40 12.25
N TRP A 33 -2.94 2.76 13.40
CA TRP A 33 -3.68 2.75 14.66
C TRP A 33 -4.80 3.79 14.66
N ALA A 34 -4.55 4.99 14.14
CA ALA A 34 -5.57 6.02 13.99
C ALA A 34 -6.69 5.59 13.02
N HIS A 35 -6.36 4.91 11.92
CA HIS A 35 -7.34 4.37 10.98
C HIS A 35 -8.17 3.23 11.58
N ARG A 36 -7.57 2.40 12.44
CA ARG A 36 -8.29 1.38 13.20
C ARG A 36 -9.31 2.01 14.15
N ASP A 37 -8.92 3.04 14.89
CA ASP A 37 -9.80 3.73 15.83
C ASP A 37 -10.96 4.47 15.13
N ARG A 38 -10.75 4.88 13.88
CA ARG A 38 -11.78 5.50 13.03
C ARG A 38 -12.62 4.49 12.24
N GLY A 39 -12.32 3.19 12.31
CA GLY A 39 -13.04 2.14 11.60
C GLY A 39 -12.89 2.20 10.07
N VAL A 40 -11.80 2.77 9.56
CA VAL A 40 -11.59 2.98 8.11
C VAL A 40 -10.81 1.84 7.46
N LEU A 41 -10.18 0.97 8.26
CA LEU A 41 -9.47 -0.20 7.77
C LEU A 41 -10.42 -1.32 7.35
N ASP A 42 -10.03 -2.04 6.31
CA ASP A 42 -10.59 -3.34 5.96
C ASP A 42 -10.22 -4.39 7.02
N GLU A 43 -11.03 -5.44 7.10
CA GLU A 43 -10.93 -6.50 8.11
C GLU A 43 -9.52 -7.10 8.30
N PRO A 44 -8.74 -7.44 7.25
CA PRO A 44 -7.41 -8.01 7.45
C PRO A 44 -6.42 -6.99 8.04
N HIS A 45 -6.48 -5.71 7.64
CA HIS A 45 -5.63 -4.67 8.19
C HIS A 45 -6.07 -4.28 9.61
N ALA A 46 -7.38 -4.28 9.89
CA ALA A 46 -7.90 -4.04 11.23
C ALA A 46 -7.42 -5.11 12.21
N ARG A 47 -7.50 -6.40 11.82
CA ARG A 47 -7.00 -7.52 12.61
C ARG A 47 -5.48 -7.46 12.81
N LEU A 48 -4.72 -7.07 11.79
CA LEU A 48 -3.28 -6.87 11.91
C LEU A 48 -2.94 -5.79 12.96
N VAL A 49 -3.63 -4.66 12.94
CA VAL A 49 -3.43 -3.58 13.92
C VAL A 49 -3.78 -4.02 15.33
N ASP A 50 -4.86 -4.77 15.51
CA ASP A 50 -5.23 -5.29 16.84
C ASP A 50 -4.14 -6.25 17.38
N LEU A 51 -3.61 -7.14 16.54
CA LEU A 51 -2.49 -8.02 16.90
C LEU A 51 -1.20 -7.23 17.19
N HIS A 52 -0.94 -6.15 16.44
CA HIS A 52 0.20 -5.28 16.68
C HIS A 52 0.10 -4.53 18.02
N ARG A 53 -1.11 -4.13 18.42
CA ARG A 53 -1.37 -3.55 19.75
C ARG A 53 -1.07 -4.54 20.87
N GLU A 54 -1.44 -5.81 20.69
CA GLU A 54 -1.10 -6.87 21.65
C GLU A 54 0.43 -7.11 21.73
N LEU A 55 1.14 -7.08 20.61
CA LEU A 55 2.60 -7.14 20.60
C LEU A 55 3.22 -5.97 21.38
N ALA A 56 2.78 -4.73 21.12
CA ALA A 56 3.28 -3.55 21.81
C ALA A 56 3.04 -3.60 23.34
N LYS A 57 1.91 -4.17 23.78
CA LYS A 57 1.64 -4.43 25.20
C LYS A 57 2.63 -5.44 25.79
N ALA A 58 2.88 -6.55 25.09
CA ALA A 58 3.84 -7.57 25.54
C ALA A 58 5.27 -7.01 25.62
N GLU A 59 5.69 -6.18 24.66
CA GLU A 59 7.01 -5.50 24.69
C GLU A 59 7.14 -4.52 25.86
N THR A 60 6.04 -3.84 26.21
CA THR A 60 5.99 -2.98 27.40
C THR A 60 6.21 -3.81 28.67
N SER A 61 5.59 -4.99 28.78
CA SER A 61 5.77 -5.93 29.89
C SER A 61 7.22 -6.41 30.01
N VAL A 62 7.84 -6.81 28.89
CA VAL A 62 9.26 -7.21 28.84
C VAL A 62 10.16 -6.07 29.30
N THR A 63 9.92 -4.85 28.81
CA THR A 63 10.70 -3.67 29.17
C THR A 63 10.57 -3.37 30.67
N PHE A 64 9.36 -3.47 31.23
CA PHE A 64 9.11 -3.30 32.65
C PHE A 64 9.92 -4.30 33.49
N HIS A 65 9.81 -5.60 33.20
CA HIS A 65 10.52 -6.63 33.97
C HIS A 65 12.04 -6.55 33.80
N ARG A 66 12.54 -6.16 32.62
CA ARG A 66 13.97 -5.91 32.40
C ARG A 66 14.49 -4.75 33.24
N THR A 67 13.75 -3.64 33.29
CA THR A 67 14.11 -2.47 34.11
C THR A 67 14.06 -2.81 35.60
N LEU A 68 13.04 -3.56 36.04
CA LEU A 68 12.94 -4.03 37.42
C LEU A 68 14.11 -4.96 37.78
N LEU A 69 14.47 -5.90 36.91
CA LEU A 69 15.61 -6.78 37.12
C LEU A 69 16.92 -5.99 37.22
N HIS A 70 17.13 -5.01 36.33
CA HIS A 70 18.30 -4.14 36.38
C HIS A 70 18.40 -3.42 37.72
N ARG A 71 17.29 -2.86 38.20
CA ARG A 71 17.22 -2.20 39.52
C ARG A 71 17.55 -3.18 40.66
N LEU A 72 16.99 -4.38 40.66
CA LEU A 72 17.26 -5.39 41.69
C LEU A 72 18.70 -5.89 41.66
N SER A 73 19.35 -5.89 40.50
CA SER A 73 20.76 -6.25 40.35
C SER A 73 21.75 -5.12 40.67
N SER A 74 21.24 -3.91 40.94
CA SER A 74 22.06 -2.77 41.35
C SER A 74 22.38 -2.85 42.86
N SER A 75 23.36 -2.07 43.31
CA SER A 75 23.76 -2.01 44.73
C SER A 75 22.76 -1.29 45.65
N GLU A 76 21.51 -1.11 45.21
CA GLU A 76 20.45 -0.43 45.95
C GLU A 76 19.91 -1.28 47.11
N PHE A 77 20.02 -2.61 47.04
CA PHE A 77 19.42 -3.54 48.02
C PHE A 77 20.47 -4.34 48.80
N PRO A 78 20.21 -4.65 50.09
CA PRO A 78 21.07 -5.54 50.85
C PRO A 78 21.07 -6.94 50.22
N VAL A 79 22.25 -7.57 50.17
CA VAL A 79 22.42 -8.91 49.59
C VAL A 79 21.98 -9.95 50.63
N ASP A 80 20.71 -10.33 50.56
CA ASP A 80 20.09 -11.31 51.44
C ASP A 80 19.27 -12.36 50.66
N ALA A 81 18.75 -13.36 51.37
CA ALA A 81 17.92 -14.40 50.76
C ALA A 81 16.63 -13.84 50.13
N ALA A 82 16.09 -12.73 50.65
CA ALA A 82 14.89 -12.11 50.12
C ALA A 82 15.14 -11.43 48.77
N LEU A 83 16.32 -10.82 48.59
CA LEU A 83 16.78 -10.27 47.32
C LEU A 83 16.86 -11.38 46.26
N PHE A 84 17.54 -12.49 46.57
CA PHE A 84 17.64 -13.62 45.63
C PHE A 84 16.27 -14.19 45.26
N ALA A 85 15.35 -14.33 46.22
CA ALA A 85 13.98 -14.77 45.94
C ALA A 85 13.20 -13.78 45.07
N ARG A 86 13.42 -12.47 45.22
CA ARG A 86 12.79 -11.43 44.40
C ARG A 86 13.38 -11.38 42.98
N ILE A 87 14.69 -11.54 42.84
CA ILE A 87 15.35 -11.69 41.54
C ILE A 87 14.82 -12.92 40.83
N GLY A 88 14.77 -14.09 41.49
CA GLY A 88 14.24 -15.33 40.90
C GLY A 88 12.81 -15.17 40.38
N ARG A 89 11.92 -14.54 41.16
CA ARG A 89 10.55 -14.23 40.70
C ARG A 89 10.53 -13.27 39.51
N THR A 90 11.37 -12.23 39.51
CA THR A 90 11.42 -11.25 38.43
C THR A 90 11.95 -11.88 37.14
N VAL A 91 12.93 -12.78 37.23
CA VAL A 91 13.43 -13.55 36.08
C VAL A 91 12.34 -14.46 35.51
N ALA A 92 11.59 -15.16 36.37
CA ALA A 92 10.46 -15.97 35.92
C ALA A 92 9.40 -15.12 35.19
N GLN A 93 9.02 -13.96 35.76
CA GLN A 93 8.08 -13.04 35.12
C GLN A 93 8.60 -12.45 33.80
N LEU A 94 9.91 -12.17 33.71
CA LEU A 94 10.55 -11.73 32.47
C LEU A 94 10.50 -12.83 31.39
N ALA A 95 10.70 -14.10 31.78
CA ALA A 95 10.61 -15.23 30.87
C ALA A 95 9.18 -15.42 30.33
N GLU A 96 8.17 -15.34 31.20
CA GLU A 96 6.76 -15.37 30.78
C GLU A 96 6.42 -14.23 29.82
N ALA A 97 6.80 -12.98 30.16
CA ALA A 97 6.57 -11.82 29.31
C ALA A 97 7.28 -11.95 27.95
N ALA A 98 8.47 -12.55 27.91
CA ALA A 98 9.18 -12.84 26.66
C ALA A 98 8.43 -13.89 25.81
N GLY A 99 7.91 -14.95 26.43
CA GLY A 99 7.09 -15.95 25.75
C GLY A 99 5.78 -15.37 25.17
N GLU A 100 5.13 -14.49 25.91
CA GLU A 100 3.95 -13.76 25.43
C GLU A 100 4.28 -12.85 24.24
N ARG A 101 5.40 -12.11 24.31
CA ARG A 101 5.90 -11.29 23.20
C ARG A 101 6.16 -12.14 21.96
N ASP A 102 6.83 -13.28 22.11
CA ASP A 102 7.18 -14.15 20.99
C ASP A 102 5.93 -14.76 20.34
N THR A 103 4.95 -15.15 21.15
CA THR A 103 3.64 -15.61 20.68
C THR A 103 2.86 -14.51 19.97
N ALA A 104 2.90 -13.27 20.47
CA ALA A 104 2.30 -12.12 19.81
C ALA A 104 2.99 -11.80 18.48
N ALA A 105 4.32 -11.82 18.43
CA ALA A 105 5.11 -11.61 17.23
C ALA A 105 4.80 -12.66 16.16
N ALA A 106 4.71 -13.94 16.53
CA ALA A 106 4.32 -15.02 15.62
C ALA A 106 2.92 -14.79 15.02
N ARG A 107 1.96 -14.32 15.81
CA ARG A 107 0.61 -13.98 15.33
C ARG A 107 0.61 -12.80 14.36
N VAL A 108 1.41 -11.76 14.63
CA VAL A 108 1.57 -10.62 13.71
C VAL A 108 2.19 -11.08 12.39
N ILE A 109 3.25 -11.90 12.43
CA ILE A 109 3.88 -12.45 11.23
C ILE A 109 2.88 -13.27 10.41
N ALA A 110 2.13 -14.17 11.05
CA ALA A 110 1.12 -14.99 10.38
C ALA A 110 -0.01 -14.14 9.76
N ALA A 111 -0.34 -12.99 10.35
CA ALA A 111 -1.31 -12.04 9.77
C ALA A 111 -0.72 -11.19 8.64
N LEU A 112 0.59 -10.93 8.65
CA LEU A 112 1.29 -10.17 7.61
C LEU A 112 1.47 -10.96 6.31
N GLU A 113 1.80 -12.24 6.39
CA GLU A 113 2.03 -13.10 5.22
C GLU A 113 0.94 -13.00 4.13
N PRO A 114 -0.37 -13.11 4.44
CA PRO A 114 -1.40 -12.99 3.41
C PRO A 114 -1.45 -11.59 2.78
N ILE A 115 -1.24 -10.53 3.57
CA ILE A 115 -1.23 -9.14 3.08
C ILE A 115 -0.03 -8.93 2.14
N GLU A 116 1.15 -9.41 2.55
CA GLU A 116 2.37 -9.36 1.73
C GLU A 116 2.22 -10.17 0.43
N THR A 117 1.59 -11.36 0.49
CA THR A 117 1.33 -12.14 -0.73
C THR A 117 0.34 -11.45 -1.66
N ALA A 118 -0.73 -10.85 -1.13
CA ALA A 118 -1.69 -10.10 -1.93
C ALA A 118 -1.02 -8.88 -2.60
N THR A 119 -0.20 -8.13 -1.85
CA THR A 119 0.58 -7.01 -2.39
C THR A 119 1.57 -7.49 -3.44
N ARG A 120 2.26 -8.62 -3.21
CA ARG A 120 3.22 -9.18 -4.18
C ARG A 120 2.54 -9.67 -5.44
N SER A 121 1.41 -10.38 -5.34
CA SER A 121 0.62 -10.83 -6.50
C SER A 121 -0.03 -9.68 -7.26
N ALA A 122 -0.39 -8.59 -6.59
CA ALA A 122 -0.81 -7.35 -7.25
C ALA A 122 0.35 -6.63 -7.96
N THR A 123 1.58 -6.85 -7.49
CA THR A 123 2.81 -6.20 -8.00
C THR A 123 3.56 -7.07 -9.02
N GLN A 124 3.30 -8.39 -9.08
CA GLN A 124 3.93 -9.30 -10.03
C GLN A 124 3.40 -9.01 -11.44
N PRO A 125 4.22 -8.49 -12.36
CA PRO A 125 3.75 -8.05 -13.67
C PRO A 125 3.75 -9.23 -14.64
N ASP A 126 2.91 -10.23 -14.41
CA ASP A 126 2.59 -11.23 -15.45
C ASP A 126 1.61 -10.66 -16.51
N GLY A 127 1.30 -9.36 -16.43
CA GLY A 127 0.19 -8.73 -17.12
C GLY A 127 0.48 -7.49 -17.98
N CYS A 128 1.71 -6.97 -18.13
CA CYS A 128 1.91 -5.81 -19.02
C CYS A 128 1.74 -6.16 -20.52
N ARG A 129 1.39 -7.40 -20.89
CA ARG A 129 1.07 -7.79 -22.28
C ARG A 129 -0.41 -7.60 -22.66
N ALA A 130 -1.30 -7.42 -21.69
CA ALA A 130 -2.69 -7.11 -21.94
C ALA A 130 -3.21 -6.11 -20.90
N LEU A 131 -3.08 -4.81 -21.21
CA LEU A 131 -3.77 -3.78 -20.43
C LEU A 131 -5.26 -4.12 -20.39
N LEU A 132 -5.83 -4.28 -19.20
CA LEU A 132 -7.27 -4.40 -19.03
C LEU A 132 -7.92 -3.16 -19.65
N VAL A 133 -9.10 -3.30 -20.25
CA VAL A 133 -9.81 -2.18 -20.90
C VAL A 133 -9.98 -0.98 -19.96
N ALA A 134 -10.16 -1.24 -18.67
CA ALA A 134 -10.22 -0.21 -17.63
C ALA A 134 -8.89 0.53 -17.42
N ASP A 135 -7.76 -0.18 -17.46
CA ASP A 135 -6.43 0.41 -17.32
C ASP A 135 -6.04 1.22 -18.57
N GLN A 136 -6.46 0.76 -19.75
CA GLN A 136 -6.28 1.52 -20.99
C GLN A 136 -7.12 2.81 -21.00
N ALA A 137 -8.37 2.76 -20.52
CA ALA A 137 -9.20 3.95 -20.36
C ALA A 137 -8.61 4.92 -19.33
N ALA A 138 -8.06 4.42 -18.22
CA ALA A 138 -7.35 5.22 -17.23
C ALA A 138 -6.10 5.89 -17.84
N LEU A 139 -5.30 5.15 -18.61
CA LEU A 139 -4.11 5.68 -19.29
C LEU A 139 -4.47 6.79 -20.30
N LEU A 140 -5.54 6.59 -21.10
CA LEU A 140 -6.06 7.60 -22.01
C LEU A 140 -6.50 8.87 -21.26
N ALA A 141 -7.22 8.70 -20.15
CA ALA A 141 -7.72 9.84 -19.37
C ALA A 141 -6.57 10.59 -18.66
N ILE A 142 -5.49 9.90 -18.27
CA ILE A 142 -4.27 10.51 -17.72
C ILE A 142 -3.46 11.23 -18.80
N ALA A 143 -3.45 10.74 -20.05
CA ALA A 143 -2.70 11.36 -21.14
C ALA A 143 -3.15 12.81 -21.43
N GLY A 144 -4.40 13.17 -21.12
CA GLY A 144 -4.91 14.54 -21.19
C GLY A 144 -4.49 15.46 -20.03
N GLY A 145 -3.69 14.97 -19.09
CA GLY A 145 -3.27 15.65 -17.87
C GLY A 145 -4.05 15.16 -16.65
N ALA A 146 -3.33 14.86 -15.57
CA ALA A 146 -3.90 14.30 -14.35
C ALA A 146 -3.17 14.80 -13.10
N LYS A 147 -3.93 14.86 -11.99
CA LYS A 147 -3.42 15.19 -10.66
C LYS A 147 -3.92 14.17 -9.64
N LEU A 148 -2.99 13.60 -8.89
CA LEU A 148 -3.28 12.74 -7.76
C LEU A 148 -3.65 13.60 -6.55
N HIS A 149 -4.80 13.29 -5.97
CA HIS A 149 -5.31 13.92 -4.76
C HIS A 149 -5.54 12.89 -3.69
N GLU A 150 -5.34 13.31 -2.45
CA GLU A 150 -5.74 12.59 -1.26
C GLU A 150 -6.98 13.25 -0.65
N HIS A 151 -7.98 12.43 -0.35
CA HIS A 151 -9.18 12.89 0.33
C HIS A 151 -8.90 13.08 1.82
N LEU A 152 -8.77 14.32 2.28
CA LEU A 152 -8.30 14.66 3.64
C LEU A 152 -9.08 13.99 4.79
N LEU A 153 -10.37 13.72 4.62
CA LEU A 153 -11.17 13.05 5.67
C LEU A 153 -11.05 11.52 5.66
N THR A 154 -10.76 10.92 4.51
CA THR A 154 -10.80 9.45 4.35
C THR A 154 -9.45 8.84 4.00
N GLY A 155 -8.42 9.67 3.77
CA GLY A 155 -7.09 9.25 3.27
C GLY A 155 -7.13 8.66 1.85
N ARG A 156 -8.31 8.53 1.22
CA ARG A 156 -8.43 7.85 -0.06
C ARG A 156 -7.77 8.65 -1.16
N MET A 157 -6.87 8.01 -1.88
CA MET A 157 -6.21 8.60 -3.04
C MET A 157 -7.04 8.39 -4.31
N SER A 158 -7.10 9.41 -5.16
CA SER A 158 -7.70 9.31 -6.49
C SER A 158 -7.05 10.31 -7.45
N VAL A 159 -6.98 9.94 -8.72
CA VAL A 159 -6.50 10.85 -9.77
C VAL A 159 -7.68 11.61 -10.34
N ALA A 160 -7.63 12.94 -10.31
CA ALA A 160 -8.46 13.78 -11.16
C ALA A 160 -7.78 13.94 -12.51
N THR A 161 -8.49 13.59 -13.58
CA THR A 161 -8.06 13.89 -14.94
C THR A 161 -8.58 15.25 -15.38
N ALA A 162 -8.00 15.81 -16.44
CA ALA A 162 -8.47 17.05 -17.05
C ALA A 162 -9.92 16.95 -17.55
N SER A 163 -10.40 15.75 -17.87
CA SER A 163 -11.80 15.47 -18.25
C SER A 163 -12.77 15.45 -17.06
N GLY A 164 -12.29 15.64 -15.83
CA GLY A 164 -13.11 15.56 -14.61
C GLY A 164 -13.39 14.14 -14.13
N THR A 165 -12.83 13.12 -14.79
CA THR A 165 -12.97 11.72 -14.37
C THR A 165 -12.11 11.43 -13.15
N ARG A 166 -12.65 10.68 -12.19
CA ARG A 166 -11.90 10.18 -11.04
C ARG A 166 -11.44 8.76 -11.30
N ILE A 167 -10.13 8.57 -11.34
CA ILE A 167 -9.52 7.24 -11.47
C ILE A 167 -9.12 6.76 -10.06
N PRO A 168 -9.57 5.57 -9.64
CA PRO A 168 -9.13 4.95 -8.39
C PRO A 168 -7.61 4.76 -8.34
N TYR A 169 -7.00 4.95 -7.17
CA TYR A 169 -5.54 4.88 -7.00
C TYR A 169 -4.93 3.54 -7.44
N VAL A 170 -5.66 2.44 -7.29
CA VAL A 170 -5.22 1.09 -7.73
C VAL A 170 -4.88 1.04 -9.23
N HIS A 171 -5.58 1.79 -10.07
CA HIS A 171 -5.27 1.85 -11.50
C HIS A 171 -4.01 2.68 -11.77
N LEU A 172 -3.81 3.77 -11.02
CA LEU A 172 -2.57 4.56 -11.10
C LEU A 172 -1.36 3.71 -10.72
N GLN A 173 -1.44 2.96 -9.61
CA GLN A 173 -0.36 2.11 -9.12
C GLN A 173 0.04 1.04 -10.16
N ARG A 174 -0.95 0.42 -10.82
CA ARG A 174 -0.70 -0.57 -11.89
C ARG A 174 -0.03 0.03 -13.12
N LEU A 175 -0.50 1.21 -13.53
CA LEU A 175 0.10 1.92 -14.67
C LEU A 175 1.53 2.37 -14.34
N GLU A 176 1.79 2.80 -13.11
CA GLU A 176 3.12 3.19 -12.62
C GLU A 176 4.05 1.97 -12.54
N SER A 177 3.56 0.82 -12.07
CA SER A 177 4.35 -0.43 -12.03
C SER A 177 4.68 -0.98 -13.41
N CYS A 178 3.82 -0.76 -14.42
CA CYS A 178 4.14 -1.06 -15.82
C CYS A 178 5.01 0.04 -16.49
N GLY A 179 5.42 1.08 -15.75
CA GLY A 179 6.23 2.17 -16.27
C GLY A 179 5.53 3.04 -17.31
N LEU A 180 4.20 3.03 -17.37
CA LEU A 180 3.39 3.77 -18.36
C LEU A 180 3.07 5.20 -17.92
N VAL A 181 3.11 5.45 -16.62
CA VAL A 181 2.89 6.76 -16.01
C VAL A 181 3.94 7.00 -14.93
N SER A 182 4.22 8.27 -14.65
CA SER A 182 5.13 8.71 -13.60
C SER A 182 4.50 9.85 -12.80
N ARG A 183 4.79 9.88 -11.50
CA ARG A 183 4.37 10.94 -10.58
C ARG A 183 5.50 11.93 -10.39
N ASP A 184 5.15 13.21 -10.39
CA ASP A 184 6.08 14.25 -10.00
C ASP A 184 6.10 14.39 -8.47
N THR A 185 7.08 13.79 -7.81
CA THR A 185 7.24 13.81 -6.35
C THR A 185 7.72 15.14 -5.78
N SER A 186 8.03 16.13 -6.64
CA SER A 186 8.34 17.49 -6.18
C SER A 186 7.12 18.25 -5.68
N HIS A 187 5.91 17.75 -5.97
CA HIS A 187 4.65 18.35 -5.55
C HIS A 187 3.95 17.53 -4.46
N PRO A 188 3.49 18.16 -3.36
CA PRO A 188 2.76 17.44 -2.32
C PRO A 188 1.39 16.98 -2.81
N VAL A 189 0.98 15.79 -2.39
CA VAL A 189 -0.29 15.16 -2.80
C VAL A 189 -1.50 16.01 -2.44
N HIS A 190 -1.49 16.66 -1.28
CA HIS A 190 -2.59 17.51 -0.82
C HIS A 190 -2.81 18.73 -1.72
N ALA A 191 -1.79 19.19 -2.46
CA ALA A 191 -1.88 20.27 -3.43
C ALA A 191 -2.23 19.79 -4.86
N GLY A 192 -2.41 18.47 -5.04
CA GLY A 192 -2.60 17.85 -6.34
C GLY A 192 -1.27 17.53 -7.00
N GLN A 193 -0.75 16.34 -6.76
CA GLN A 193 0.51 15.87 -7.31
C GLN A 193 0.35 15.55 -8.82
N PRO A 194 1.12 16.18 -9.72
CA PRO A 194 1.02 15.90 -11.15
C PRO A 194 1.35 14.46 -11.51
N VAL A 195 0.59 13.89 -12.44
CA VAL A 195 0.81 12.58 -13.04
C VAL A 195 0.93 12.74 -14.55
N ALA A 196 2.02 12.23 -15.13
CA ALA A 196 2.28 12.29 -16.56
C ALA A 196 2.43 10.90 -17.17
N SER A 197 2.00 10.74 -18.43
CA SER A 197 2.33 9.55 -19.22
C SER A 197 3.82 9.54 -19.58
N THR A 198 4.46 8.39 -19.43
CA THR A 198 5.82 8.16 -19.92
C THR A 198 5.80 7.95 -21.44
N ASP A 199 6.98 7.87 -22.06
CA ASP A 199 7.11 7.46 -23.47
C ASP A 199 6.54 6.06 -23.71
N ALA A 200 6.75 5.12 -22.78
CA ALA A 200 6.16 3.78 -22.86
C ALA A 200 4.62 3.82 -22.80
N GLY A 201 4.04 4.70 -21.98
CA GLY A 201 2.60 4.93 -21.96
C GLY A 201 2.07 5.48 -23.28
N ARG A 202 2.78 6.45 -23.87
CA ARG A 202 2.41 7.02 -25.17
C ARG A 202 2.49 6.00 -26.30
N THR A 203 3.53 5.17 -26.34
CA THR A 203 3.67 4.13 -27.35
C THR A 203 2.63 3.02 -27.18
N ALA A 204 2.28 2.66 -25.95
CA ALA A 204 1.20 1.72 -25.66
C ALA A 204 -0.15 2.24 -26.21
N LEU A 205 -0.47 3.51 -25.96
CA LEU A 205 -1.69 4.14 -26.50
C LEU A 205 -1.70 4.19 -28.03
N ALA A 206 -0.57 4.53 -28.66
CA ALA A 206 -0.45 4.58 -30.11
C ALA A 206 -0.59 3.18 -30.76
N GLY A 207 -0.07 2.13 -30.10
CA GLY A 207 -0.19 0.75 -30.54
C GLY A 207 -1.64 0.23 -30.50
N SER A 208 -2.39 0.60 -29.47
CA SER A 208 -3.80 0.21 -29.31
C SER A 208 -4.77 0.95 -30.26
N HIS A 209 -4.38 2.12 -30.77
CA HIS A 209 -5.19 2.89 -31.73
C HIS A 209 -5.02 2.45 -33.18
N ARG A 210 -4.14 1.49 -33.51
CA ARG A 210 -4.05 0.99 -34.88
C ARG A 210 -5.38 0.32 -35.23
N PRO A 211 -6.15 0.85 -36.21
CA PRO A 211 -7.31 0.13 -36.71
C PRO A 211 -6.79 -1.20 -37.24
N SER A 212 -7.42 -2.30 -36.83
CA SER A 212 -7.28 -3.55 -37.56
C SER A 212 -7.50 -3.22 -39.03
N ALA A 213 -6.47 -3.42 -39.85
CA ALA A 213 -6.61 -3.32 -41.29
C ALA A 213 -7.57 -4.44 -41.69
N THR A 214 -8.86 -4.11 -41.70
CA THR A 214 -9.91 -4.94 -42.28
C THR A 214 -9.40 -5.31 -43.66
N ALA A 215 -9.18 -6.60 -43.86
CA ALA A 215 -8.71 -7.14 -45.11
C ALA A 215 -9.50 -6.49 -46.25
N ALA A 216 -8.79 -5.89 -47.20
CA ALA A 216 -9.39 -5.40 -48.42
C ALA A 216 -10.23 -6.53 -49.04
N PRO A 217 -11.48 -6.29 -49.45
CA PRO A 217 -12.25 -7.32 -50.11
C PRO A 217 -11.48 -7.75 -51.36
N ALA A 218 -11.26 -9.06 -51.47
CA ALA A 218 -10.59 -9.66 -52.60
C ALA A 218 -11.26 -9.18 -53.89
N ARG A 219 -10.47 -8.61 -54.80
CA ARG A 219 -10.90 -8.28 -56.16
C ARG A 219 -11.32 -9.57 -56.85
N GLY A 220 -12.62 -9.87 -56.83
CA GLY A 220 -13.22 -10.85 -57.72
C GLY A 220 -13.21 -10.31 -59.16
N ARG A 221 -12.37 -10.88 -60.00
CA ARG A 221 -12.60 -11.05 -61.44
C ARG A 221 -12.41 -12.54 -61.71
N PRO A 222 -13.11 -13.19 -62.67
CA PRO A 222 -13.74 -12.60 -63.86
C PRO A 222 -15.14 -13.17 -64.21
N GLY A 223 -15.93 -12.47 -65.03
CA GLY A 223 -17.11 -13.08 -65.65
C GLY A 223 -18.08 -12.11 -66.32
N ALA A 224 -18.18 -12.24 -67.64
CA ALA A 224 -19.32 -11.93 -68.51
C ALA A 224 -19.90 -10.51 -68.52
N TRP A 225 -19.66 -9.82 -69.64
CA TRP A 225 -20.51 -8.72 -70.12
C TRP A 225 -21.92 -9.25 -70.45
N PRO A 226 -22.98 -8.48 -70.13
CA PRO A 226 -24.13 -8.39 -71.00
C PRO A 226 -24.14 -7.03 -71.68
N THR A 227 -24.01 -7.06 -73.00
CA THR A 227 -24.45 -5.97 -73.86
C THR A 227 -25.97 -5.87 -73.79
N THR A 228 -26.52 -4.67 -73.67
CA THR A 228 -27.53 -4.11 -74.59
C THR A 228 -28.03 -2.77 -74.05
N ALA A 229 -27.92 -1.75 -74.90
CA ALA A 229 -28.47 -0.43 -74.70
C ALA A 229 -29.84 -0.31 -75.40
N ARG A 230 -30.84 0.14 -74.62
CA ARG A 230 -31.92 1.10 -74.95
C ARG A 230 -32.97 0.77 -76.03
N PRO A 231 -34.28 0.94 -75.72
CA PRO A 231 -35.28 1.28 -76.72
C PRO A 231 -35.50 2.81 -76.77
N ARG A 232 -35.47 3.38 -77.98
CA ARG A 232 -36.13 4.64 -78.31
C ARG A 232 -36.78 4.50 -79.69
N ARG A 233 -38.10 4.37 -79.69
CA ARG A 233 -38.99 5.07 -80.62
C ARG A 233 -40.32 5.27 -79.94
#